data_AF-A0A4Y9XKN2-F1
#
_entry.id   AF-A0A4Y9XKN2-F1
#
_cell.length_a   1.000
_cell.length_b   1.000
_cell.length_c   1.000
_cell.angle_alpha   90.00
_cell.angle_beta   90.00
_cell.angle_gamma   90.00
#
_symmetry.space_group_name_H-M   'P 1'
#
loop_
_entity.id
_entity.type
_entity.pdbx_description
1 polymer ?
#
loop_
_entity_poly.entity_id
_entity_poly.type
_entity_poly.pdbx_seq_one_letter_code
_entity_poly.pdbx_strand_id
1 'polypeptide(L)'
;MRADLVCAGQDSAFDVKAHQYWVEDVEDGFVEIGRVKAGTYRLTVYADGIFGDFTKDNVVVKARETTVLDNLKWTAESAGRELWRVGVPDKTSGEFRNGFERDLTRTNQPHKYRIYWGAWDFPTQFPNGVNFTVGKSDWARDWNYVHWAQFGPSYTRNDTVTDVNRWQINFELDEAPVQHAVATFTVQLAGATTTSGNTDSQQGAWPNFNISTYVNDEPTALEFPIYYYQSGSCAVRSGALRCLSISCYLLSEKFTFPGTWLTRGANKFVLELPFGAAGISSPSTTTTTMSALRHASLALSRVSSSSRLPPCRRRIIADAFPAPPACPHIPPFTTTRAFKHLATPQYPPKPPRDDKEEPKFIALTHPVNTKEQRRRDRTIIRRLAVHIWPKGEWGMRGRVVLGAGLLVAGKVLNVQVPFFFRDIIDYLDVPITADSTVWVVCGSVILGYGLARVGAALFGELLNAVFANVGQRAIRTVARDTFEHLLNLDLRFHLSRQTGGLTRAIDRGTKGITFILQAILFRVVPTALEITLVCGILYAVITAITMAAYSWFTVRTTSWRTQFRREANAADNRAATVAVDSLINYEAVKHFNNEKYEIAQYDKHLTAYEKASIKIATSLA
;
A
#
# COMPACT_ATOMS: atom_id res chain seq x y z
N MET A 1 17.09 14.97 10.15
CA MET A 1 16.61 16.36 9.95
C MET A 1 15.63 16.36 8.79
N ARG A 2 14.54 17.13 8.88
CA ARG A 2 13.53 17.30 7.84
C ARG A 2 13.34 18.79 7.55
N ALA A 3 13.14 19.11 6.28
CA ALA A 3 12.85 20.47 5.82
C ALA A 3 11.51 20.49 5.08
N ASP A 4 10.58 21.29 5.58
CA ASP A 4 9.26 21.54 5.00
C ASP A 4 9.22 22.96 4.40
N LEU A 5 8.64 23.11 3.22
CA LEU A 5 8.47 24.36 2.50
C LEU A 5 6.97 24.56 2.24
N VAL A 6 6.36 25.49 2.97
CA VAL A 6 4.90 25.65 3.08
C VAL A 6 4.49 27.05 2.64
N CYS A 7 3.61 27.17 1.65
CA CYS A 7 2.92 28.44 1.38
C CYS A 7 2.10 28.83 2.63
N ALA A 8 2.46 29.94 3.28
CA ALA A 8 1.68 30.67 4.28
C ALA A 8 0.78 29.83 5.22
N GLY A 9 1.31 29.47 6.39
CA GLY A 9 0.54 28.89 7.50
C GLY A 9 0.93 27.46 7.82
N GLN A 10 1.09 27.14 9.11
CA GLN A 10 1.49 25.81 9.60
C GLN A 10 0.31 24.81 9.61
N ASP A 11 -0.81 25.21 9.03
CA ASP A 11 -2.14 24.65 9.26
C ASP A 11 -2.92 24.64 7.93
N SER A 12 -2.74 23.56 7.15
CA SER A 12 -3.27 23.40 5.79
C SER A 12 -4.81 23.30 5.72
N ALA A 13 -5.50 23.29 6.86
CA ALA A 13 -6.96 23.32 6.91
C ALA A 13 -7.56 24.65 6.41
N PHE A 14 -6.84 25.77 6.59
CA PHE A 14 -7.37 27.11 6.33
C PHE A 14 -7.15 27.64 4.91
N ASP A 15 -6.05 27.25 4.24
CA ASP A 15 -5.87 27.51 2.81
C ASP A 15 -5.60 26.21 2.05
N VAL A 16 -6.68 25.59 1.55
CA VAL A 16 -6.63 24.40 0.69
C VAL A 16 -5.92 24.63 -0.65
N LYS A 17 -5.55 25.88 -0.98
CA LYS A 17 -4.74 26.24 -2.15
C LYS A 17 -3.26 26.46 -1.79
N ALA A 18 -2.88 26.44 -0.52
CA ALA A 18 -1.49 26.48 -0.09
C ALA A 18 -0.75 25.23 -0.56
N HIS A 19 0.44 25.42 -1.14
CA HIS A 19 1.28 24.31 -1.61
C HIS A 19 2.32 23.98 -0.53
N GLN A 20 2.49 22.68 -0.27
CA GLN A 20 3.45 22.16 0.70
C GLN A 20 4.39 21.17 0.00
N TYR A 21 5.68 21.29 0.30
CA TYR A 21 6.74 20.42 -0.19
C TYR A 21 7.64 20.05 0.98
N TRP A 22 8.21 18.85 1.01
CA TRP A 22 9.11 18.46 2.09
C TRP A 22 10.16 17.46 1.63
N VAL A 23 11.25 17.38 2.39
CA VAL A 23 12.29 16.36 2.22
C VAL A 23 12.75 15.86 3.59
N GLU A 24 12.84 14.53 3.71
CA GLU A 24 13.30 13.79 4.89
C GLU A 24 14.76 13.37 4.70
N ASP A 25 15.41 12.85 5.76
CA ASP A 25 16.76 12.31 5.72
C ASP A 25 17.84 13.26 5.16
N VAL A 26 17.77 14.55 5.57
CA VAL A 26 18.81 15.55 5.28
C VAL A 26 20.12 15.19 6.00
N GLU A 27 21.09 14.69 5.25
CA GLU A 27 22.49 14.49 5.68
C GLU A 27 23.35 15.71 5.28
N ASP A 28 24.45 15.95 6.00
CA ASP A 28 25.45 17.03 5.76
C ASP A 28 24.96 18.48 5.69
N GLY A 29 23.69 18.75 6.02
CA GLY A 29 23.11 20.11 6.10
C GLY A 29 22.74 20.73 4.76
N PHE A 30 22.81 19.98 3.66
CA PHE A 30 22.36 20.41 2.34
C PHE A 30 20.95 19.89 2.05
N VAL A 31 20.04 20.79 1.68
CA VAL A 31 18.62 20.48 1.44
C VAL A 31 18.27 20.84 0.00
N GLU A 32 17.84 19.86 -0.80
CA GLU A 32 17.27 20.09 -2.12
C GLU A 32 15.79 19.67 -2.14
N ILE A 33 14.90 20.61 -2.45
CA ILE A 33 13.46 20.35 -2.63
C ILE A 33 13.11 20.61 -4.10
N GLY A 34 13.04 19.54 -4.88
CA GLY A 34 12.73 19.60 -6.31
C GLY A 34 11.25 19.83 -6.60
N ARG A 35 10.96 20.36 -7.80
CA ARG A 35 9.59 20.50 -8.38
C ARG A 35 8.64 21.41 -7.58
N VAL A 36 9.17 22.33 -6.79
CA VAL A 36 8.40 23.39 -6.12
C VAL A 36 7.76 24.33 -7.14
N LYS A 37 6.47 24.64 -6.99
CA LYS A 37 5.76 25.61 -7.84
C LYS A 37 6.25 27.02 -7.54
N ALA A 38 6.28 27.91 -8.53
CA ALA A 38 6.59 29.31 -8.28
C ALA A 38 5.59 29.95 -7.28
N GLY A 39 6.11 30.68 -6.29
CA GLY A 39 5.33 31.22 -5.18
C GLY A 39 6.20 31.68 -4.01
N THR A 40 5.55 32.20 -2.96
CA THR A 40 6.21 32.63 -1.72
C THR A 40 5.91 31.65 -0.60
N TYR A 41 6.95 31.13 0.04
CA TYR A 41 6.88 30.06 1.02
C TYR A 41 7.52 30.44 2.36
N ARG A 42 7.11 29.73 3.42
CA ARG A 42 7.84 29.57 4.67
C ARG A 42 8.65 28.29 4.58
N LEU A 43 9.97 28.38 4.76
CA LEU A 43 10.80 27.23 5.07
C LEU A 43 10.71 26.97 6.58
N THR A 44 10.42 25.73 6.97
CA THR A 44 10.42 25.24 8.34
C THR A 44 11.34 24.03 8.39
N VAL A 45 12.42 24.09 9.15
CA VAL A 45 13.36 22.97 9.33
C VAL A 45 13.32 22.51 10.77
N TYR A 46 13.26 21.20 10.99
CA TYR A 46 13.35 20.60 12.31
C TYR A 46 14.25 19.35 12.29
N ALA A 47 14.74 18.96 13.45
CA ALA A 47 15.60 17.79 13.59
C ALA A 47 15.42 17.14 14.97
N ASP A 48 15.44 15.82 14.93
CA ASP A 48 15.26 14.94 16.07
C ASP A 48 16.26 15.28 17.18
N GLY A 49 15.77 15.42 18.41
CA GLY A 49 16.59 15.78 19.57
C GLY A 49 16.82 17.29 19.78
N ILE A 50 16.55 18.15 18.79
CA ILE A 50 16.78 19.60 18.87
C ILE A 50 15.48 20.36 19.19
N PHE A 51 15.56 21.37 20.06
CA PHE A 51 14.43 22.23 20.41
C PHE A 51 14.20 23.37 19.43
N GLY A 52 12.91 23.69 19.24
CA GLY A 52 12.43 24.72 18.32
C GLY A 52 12.34 24.21 16.89
N ASP A 53 11.75 25.05 16.03
CA ASP A 53 11.78 24.89 14.58
C ASP A 53 12.57 26.08 14.01
N PHE A 54 13.43 25.84 13.02
CA PHE A 54 14.00 26.95 12.24
C PHE A 54 12.97 27.40 11.20
N THR A 55 12.39 28.58 11.38
CA THR A 55 11.45 29.17 10.42
C THR A 55 12.07 30.33 9.65
N LYS A 56 11.90 30.33 8.32
CA LYS A 56 12.27 31.44 7.43
C LYS A 56 11.10 31.73 6.49
N ASP A 57 10.39 32.81 6.78
CA ASP A 57 9.33 33.34 5.93
C ASP A 57 9.86 33.98 4.63
N ASN A 58 8.95 34.19 3.68
CA ASN A 58 9.18 34.93 2.44
C ASN A 58 10.27 34.34 1.50
N VAL A 59 10.40 33.01 1.47
CA VAL A 59 11.21 32.29 0.47
C VAL A 59 10.50 32.34 -0.88
N VAL A 60 10.98 33.19 -1.78
CA VAL A 60 10.42 33.35 -3.13
C VAL A 60 11.04 32.31 -4.08
N VAL A 61 10.22 31.37 -4.54
CA VAL A 61 10.58 30.38 -5.57
C VAL A 61 10.05 30.83 -6.91
N LYS A 62 10.90 30.80 -7.94
CA LYS A 62 10.54 31.19 -9.31
C LYS A 62 10.46 29.99 -10.24
N ALA A 63 9.65 30.09 -11.29
CA ALA A 63 9.49 29.01 -12.25
C ALA A 63 10.77 28.83 -13.08
N ARG A 64 11.27 27.59 -13.17
CA ARG A 64 12.48 27.20 -13.94
C ARG A 64 13.80 27.80 -13.45
N GLU A 65 13.83 28.42 -12.27
CA GLU A 65 15.05 28.89 -11.59
C GLU A 65 15.28 28.08 -10.30
N THR A 66 16.53 27.83 -9.94
CA THR A 66 16.88 27.24 -8.63
C THR A 66 17.03 28.35 -7.60
N THR A 67 16.18 28.36 -6.56
CA THR A 67 16.31 29.30 -5.43
C THR A 67 17.27 28.72 -4.40
N VAL A 68 18.46 29.33 -4.26
CA VAL A 68 19.48 28.93 -3.27
C VAL A 68 19.34 29.76 -1.99
N LEU A 69 19.45 29.10 -0.83
CA LEU A 69 19.37 29.74 0.49
C LEU A 69 20.64 29.44 1.30
N ASP A 70 21.68 30.25 1.11
CA ASP A 70 22.96 30.07 1.79
C ASP A 70 22.95 30.59 3.25
N ASN A 71 23.91 30.10 4.04
CA ASN A 71 24.22 30.56 5.40
C ASN A 71 23.05 30.51 6.40
N LEU A 72 22.12 29.56 6.25
CA LEU A 72 21.06 29.33 7.24
C LEU A 72 21.67 28.76 8.53
N LYS A 73 21.75 29.58 9.58
CA LYS A 73 22.21 29.16 10.91
C LYS A 73 21.02 28.97 11.84
N TRP A 74 20.76 27.72 12.20
CA TRP A 74 19.82 27.39 13.28
C TRP A 74 20.56 27.30 14.61
N THR A 75 20.05 27.99 15.62
CA THR A 75 20.42 27.79 17.03
C THR A 75 19.28 27.10 17.73
N ALA A 76 19.55 25.96 18.36
CA ALA A 76 18.58 25.24 19.19
C ALA A 76 18.00 26.17 20.26
N GLU A 77 16.69 26.11 20.49
CA GLU A 77 16.09 26.82 21.60
C GLU A 77 16.56 26.23 22.94
N SER A 78 16.75 27.08 23.95
CA SER A 78 17.10 26.65 25.30
C SER A 78 16.50 27.61 26.33
N ALA A 79 15.92 27.04 27.39
CA ALA A 79 15.40 27.80 28.53
C ALA A 79 16.37 27.78 29.73
N GLY A 80 17.66 27.54 29.49
CA GLY A 80 18.71 27.48 30.51
C GLY A 80 19.28 26.06 30.68
N ARG A 81 19.62 25.69 31.92
CA ARG A 81 20.12 24.35 32.24
C ARG A 81 18.95 23.37 32.26
N GLU A 82 18.88 22.49 31.27
CA GLU A 82 17.98 21.33 31.28
C GLU A 82 18.28 20.45 32.50
N LEU A 83 17.23 20.10 33.24
CA LEU A 83 17.28 19.18 34.38
C LEU A 83 16.97 17.75 33.93
N TRP A 84 15.94 17.61 33.12
CA TRP A 84 15.51 16.34 32.55
C TRP A 84 14.65 16.55 31.31
N ARG A 85 14.51 15.46 30.55
CA ARG A 85 13.72 15.34 29.34
C ARG A 85 13.02 13.99 29.30
N VAL A 86 11.77 13.99 28.86
CA VAL A 86 10.95 12.82 28.55
C VAL A 86 10.53 12.93 27.09
N GLY A 87 10.74 11.87 26.30
CA GLY A 87 10.47 11.87 24.86
C GLY A 87 11.49 12.66 24.02
N VAL A 88 11.50 12.37 22.72
CA VAL A 88 12.36 13.02 21.73
C VAL A 88 11.58 14.16 21.08
N PRO A 89 12.15 15.36 20.92
CA PRO A 89 11.49 16.43 20.18
C PRO A 89 11.56 16.19 18.65
N ASP A 90 11.06 15.06 18.14
CA ASP A 90 11.06 14.66 16.71
C ASP A 90 9.73 14.94 15.96
N LYS A 91 8.75 15.52 16.67
CA LYS A 91 7.35 15.78 16.25
C LYS A 91 6.44 14.55 16.21
N THR A 92 6.90 13.39 16.65
CA THR A 92 6.08 12.19 16.83
C THR A 92 5.75 11.96 18.32
N SER A 93 5.03 10.88 18.62
CA SER A 93 4.99 10.25 19.95
C SER A 93 5.16 8.73 19.82
N GLY A 94 5.91 8.29 18.81
CA GLY A 94 6.02 6.89 18.44
C GLY A 94 6.96 6.08 19.35
N GLU A 95 7.85 6.72 20.09
CA GLU A 95 8.74 6.09 21.06
C GLU A 95 8.01 5.56 22.31
N PHE A 96 6.81 6.08 22.58
CA PHE A 96 6.00 5.72 23.74
C PHE A 96 5.22 4.41 23.54
N ARG A 97 4.73 3.83 24.65
CA ARG A 97 4.03 2.54 24.63
C ARG A 97 2.82 2.55 23.70
N ASN A 98 2.59 1.43 23.01
CA ASN A 98 1.60 1.27 21.94
C ASN A 98 1.76 2.20 20.71
N GLY A 99 2.83 3.01 20.62
CA GLY A 99 3.22 3.76 19.44
C GLY A 99 3.87 2.86 18.37
N PHE A 100 5.16 3.05 18.10
CA PHE A 100 5.97 2.25 17.16
C PHE A 100 6.28 0.83 17.65
N GLU A 101 5.86 0.43 18.85
CA GLU A 101 5.86 -0.97 19.28
C GLU A 101 5.12 -1.85 18.25
N ARG A 102 5.63 -3.06 17.94
CA ARG A 102 4.99 -3.98 16.98
C ARG A 102 4.10 -5.00 17.67
N ASP A 103 2.92 -5.25 17.10
CA ASP A 103 2.03 -6.32 17.55
C ASP A 103 2.50 -7.68 17.03
N LEU A 104 3.25 -8.41 17.86
CA LEU A 104 3.76 -9.74 17.54
C LEU A 104 2.67 -10.81 17.36
N THR A 105 1.42 -10.57 17.79
CA THR A 105 0.32 -11.53 17.63
C THR A 105 -0.21 -11.61 16.20
N ARG A 106 0.06 -10.58 15.37
CA ARG A 106 -0.40 -10.49 13.97
C ARG A 106 0.72 -10.83 13.01
N THR A 107 0.40 -11.58 11.94
CA THR A 107 1.42 -12.11 11.02
C THR A 107 2.24 -11.05 10.27
N ASN A 108 1.70 -9.84 10.10
CA ASN A 108 2.41 -8.73 9.46
C ASN A 108 3.13 -7.82 10.48
N GLN A 109 3.05 -8.13 11.78
CA GLN A 109 3.59 -7.37 12.90
C GLN A 109 3.44 -5.83 12.76
N PRO A 110 2.22 -5.32 12.50
CA PRO A 110 2.01 -3.90 12.33
C PRO A 110 2.34 -3.16 13.64
N HIS A 111 2.80 -1.93 13.50
CA HIS A 111 2.96 -1.03 14.64
C HIS A 111 1.60 -0.83 15.34
N LYS A 112 1.59 -0.82 16.67
CA LYS A 112 0.39 -0.86 17.49
C LYS A 112 -0.52 0.35 17.28
N TYR A 113 0.02 1.53 16.96
CA TYR A 113 -0.76 2.72 16.58
C TYR A 113 -1.64 2.50 15.32
N ARG A 114 -1.29 1.54 14.45
CA ARG A 114 -2.07 1.21 13.23
C ARG A 114 -3.22 0.24 13.50
N ILE A 115 -3.35 -0.22 14.73
CA ILE A 115 -4.45 -1.06 15.19
C ILE A 115 -5.44 -0.14 15.90
N TYR A 116 -6.73 -0.42 15.75
CA TYR A 116 -7.78 0.29 16.47
C TYR A 116 -7.44 0.42 17.96
N TRP A 117 -7.43 1.65 18.47
CA TRP A 117 -6.93 2.00 19.80
C TRP A 117 -7.56 1.17 20.93
N GLY A 118 -8.85 0.82 20.82
CA GLY A 118 -9.57 -0.03 21.77
C GLY A 118 -9.18 -1.51 21.77
N ALA A 119 -8.15 -1.92 21.00
CA ALA A 119 -7.50 -3.22 21.14
C ALA A 119 -6.50 -3.26 22.32
N TRP A 120 -6.10 -2.09 22.84
CA TRP A 120 -5.18 -1.96 23.97
C TRP A 120 -5.93 -1.28 25.12
N ASP A 121 -6.46 -2.09 26.06
CA ASP A 121 -7.27 -1.57 27.18
C ASP A 121 -6.40 -0.71 28.12
N PHE A 122 -6.46 0.62 27.94
CA PHE A 122 -5.65 1.57 28.70
C PHE A 122 -5.84 1.43 30.22
N PRO A 123 -7.06 1.26 30.78
CA PRO A 123 -7.24 1.06 32.21
C PRO A 123 -6.60 -0.23 32.76
N THR A 124 -6.44 -1.29 31.94
CA THR A 124 -5.68 -2.48 32.35
C THR A 124 -4.17 -2.26 32.32
N GLN A 125 -3.68 -1.43 31.40
CA GLN A 125 -2.25 -1.12 31.28
C GLN A 125 -1.77 -0.04 32.25
N PHE A 126 -2.66 0.88 32.62
CA PHE A 126 -2.43 2.07 33.46
C PHE A 126 -3.58 2.25 34.47
N PRO A 127 -3.73 1.35 35.46
CA PRO A 127 -4.89 1.30 36.36
C PRO A 127 -5.02 2.51 37.29
N ASN A 128 -3.93 3.25 37.53
CA ASN A 128 -3.90 4.45 38.36
C ASN A 128 -3.52 5.70 37.53
N GLY A 129 -3.84 5.70 36.23
CA GLY A 129 -3.30 6.66 35.27
C GLY A 129 -1.80 6.45 34.98
N VAL A 130 -1.16 7.46 34.39
CA VAL A 130 0.28 7.44 34.07
C VAL A 130 1.06 8.07 35.22
N ASN A 131 1.99 7.31 35.81
CA ASN A 131 2.82 7.75 36.93
C ASN A 131 4.29 7.43 36.62
N PHE A 132 5.00 8.40 36.08
CA PHE A 132 6.33 8.25 35.51
C PHE A 132 7.37 8.90 36.39
N THR A 133 8.47 8.20 36.68
CA THR A 133 9.56 8.74 37.50
C THR A 133 10.82 8.90 36.67
N VAL A 134 11.23 10.15 36.46
CA VAL A 134 12.44 10.52 35.71
C VAL A 134 13.66 9.76 36.27
N GLY A 135 14.41 9.11 35.38
CA GLY A 135 15.60 8.32 35.73
C GLY A 135 15.32 6.92 36.28
N LYS A 136 14.04 6.55 36.54
CA LYS A 136 13.65 5.21 37.02
C LYS A 136 12.68 4.48 36.07
N SER A 137 11.77 5.21 35.42
CA SER A 137 10.78 4.71 34.46
C SER A 137 11.29 4.71 33.01
N ASP A 138 10.80 3.78 32.19
CA ASP A 138 11.08 3.67 30.75
C ASP A 138 9.89 4.23 29.94
N TRP A 139 10.10 5.28 29.15
CA TRP A 139 9.04 5.92 28.37
C TRP A 139 8.39 5.00 27.34
N ALA A 140 9.08 3.93 26.90
CA ALA A 140 8.53 2.96 25.95
C ALA A 140 7.55 1.96 26.61
N ARG A 141 7.43 1.99 27.94
CA ARG A 141 6.67 1.01 28.75
C ARG A 141 5.73 1.67 29.77
N ASP A 142 6.19 2.73 30.41
CA ASP A 142 5.55 3.37 31.56
C ASP A 142 4.81 4.67 31.17
N TRP A 143 4.78 5.00 29.87
CA TRP A 143 4.10 6.16 29.32
C TRP A 143 3.41 5.76 28.00
N ASN A 144 2.12 6.05 27.85
CA ASN A 144 1.37 5.66 26.64
C ASN A 144 1.48 6.72 25.54
N TYR A 145 1.40 6.34 24.26
CA TYR A 145 1.42 7.35 23.19
C TYR A 145 0.15 8.22 23.13
N VAL A 146 -0.98 7.75 23.69
CA VAL A 146 -2.27 8.47 23.81
C VAL A 146 -2.82 8.32 25.23
N HIS A 147 -3.24 9.43 25.83
CA HIS A 147 -3.87 9.45 27.14
C HIS A 147 -5.30 9.94 27.05
N TRP A 148 -6.10 9.69 28.07
CA TRP A 148 -7.55 9.88 28.01
C TRP A 148 -8.08 10.56 29.27
N ALA A 149 -9.03 11.48 29.13
CA ALA A 149 -9.75 12.07 30.27
C ALA A 149 -10.78 11.10 30.89
N GLN A 150 -11.14 10.07 30.15
CA GLN A 150 -12.04 8.97 30.49
C GLN A 150 -11.85 7.91 29.38
N PHE A 151 -12.06 6.63 29.66
CA PHE A 151 -11.92 5.55 28.68
C PHE A 151 -13.27 4.84 28.53
N GLY A 152 -13.87 4.97 27.35
CA GLY A 152 -15.17 4.37 27.02
C GLY A 152 -15.13 2.85 26.85
N PRO A 153 -16.29 2.21 26.60
CA PRO A 153 -16.37 0.78 26.39
C PRO A 153 -15.52 0.34 25.18
N SER A 154 -14.84 -0.79 25.32
CA SER A 154 -13.96 -1.39 24.31
C SER A 154 -14.40 -2.84 24.04
N TYR A 155 -13.79 -3.49 23.05
CA TYR A 155 -14.04 -4.92 22.79
C TYR A 155 -13.70 -5.82 23.99
N THR A 156 -12.85 -5.33 24.91
CA THR A 156 -12.39 -6.05 26.10
C THR A 156 -13.05 -5.59 27.41
N ARG A 157 -13.82 -4.49 27.42
CA ARG A 157 -14.38 -3.88 28.63
C ARG A 157 -15.71 -3.17 28.33
N ASN A 158 -16.77 -3.52 29.05
CA ASN A 158 -18.08 -2.89 28.87
C ASN A 158 -18.26 -1.58 29.67
N ASP A 159 -17.50 -1.43 30.76
CA ASP A 159 -17.57 -0.27 31.66
C ASP A 159 -16.76 0.92 31.14
N THR A 160 -17.18 2.13 31.54
CA THR A 160 -16.46 3.38 31.25
C THR A 160 -15.66 3.83 32.47
N VAL A 161 -14.36 4.09 32.31
CA VAL A 161 -13.46 4.49 33.40
C VAL A 161 -13.18 5.99 33.34
N THR A 162 -13.49 6.75 34.38
CA THR A 162 -13.26 8.21 34.42
C THR A 162 -11.98 8.64 35.13
N ASP A 163 -11.44 7.80 36.02
CA ASP A 163 -10.27 8.11 36.86
C ASP A 163 -8.94 7.81 36.13
N VAL A 164 -8.76 8.44 34.97
CA VAL A 164 -7.58 8.27 34.09
C VAL A 164 -7.03 9.61 33.57
N ASN A 165 -7.65 10.72 33.98
CA ASN A 165 -7.41 12.07 33.45
C ASN A 165 -6.10 12.72 33.95
N ARG A 166 -5.40 12.12 34.92
CA ARG A 166 -4.20 12.66 35.56
C ARG A 166 -2.94 11.92 35.12
N TRP A 167 -1.91 12.65 34.72
CA TRP A 167 -0.58 12.11 34.43
C TRP A 167 0.45 12.78 35.32
N GLN A 168 1.19 11.96 36.05
CA GLN A 168 2.14 12.41 37.05
C GLN A 168 3.58 12.17 36.55
N ILE A 169 4.40 13.22 36.58
CA ILE A 169 5.83 13.17 36.29
C ILE A 169 6.58 13.47 37.59
N ASN A 170 7.15 12.45 38.22
CA ASN A 170 8.00 12.59 39.40
C ASN A 170 9.47 12.77 38.98
N PHE A 171 10.20 13.59 39.71
CA PHE A 171 11.64 13.76 39.54
C PHE A 171 12.28 14.16 40.87
N GLU A 172 13.55 13.86 41.02
CA GLU A 172 14.33 14.21 42.21
C GLU A 172 15.31 15.34 41.87
N LEU A 173 15.50 16.29 42.78
CA LEU A 173 16.47 17.39 42.67
C LEU A 173 17.50 17.30 43.79
N ASP A 174 18.78 17.22 43.43
CA ASP A 174 19.91 17.18 44.37
C ASP A 174 20.02 18.44 45.24
N GLU A 175 19.65 19.59 44.66
CA GLU A 175 19.70 20.93 45.23
C GLU A 175 18.40 21.70 44.90
N ALA A 176 17.92 22.52 45.85
CA ALA A 176 16.81 23.43 45.60
C ALA A 176 17.26 24.59 44.70
N PRO A 177 16.41 25.12 43.80
CA PRO A 177 16.77 26.28 42.99
C PRO A 177 17.04 27.54 43.84
N VAL A 178 17.94 28.39 43.38
CA VAL A 178 18.19 29.69 44.02
C VAL A 178 16.95 30.58 43.97
N GLN A 179 16.79 31.48 44.95
CA GLN A 179 15.58 32.31 45.15
C GLN A 179 15.16 33.17 43.94
N HIS A 180 16.08 33.45 43.01
CA HIS A 180 15.84 34.19 41.76
C HIS A 180 15.97 33.32 40.50
N ALA A 181 15.88 32.00 40.63
CA ALA A 181 15.78 31.11 39.49
C ALA A 181 14.38 31.15 38.90
N VAL A 182 14.29 31.13 37.57
CA VAL A 182 13.02 30.90 36.86
C VAL A 182 13.06 29.50 36.27
N ALA A 183 12.10 28.68 36.65
CA ALA A 183 11.88 27.36 36.08
C ALA A 183 11.00 27.48 34.84
N THR A 184 11.39 26.77 33.78
CA THR A 184 10.61 26.65 32.55
C THR A 184 10.25 25.20 32.31
N PHE A 185 8.97 24.87 32.37
CA PHE A 185 8.45 23.55 32.00
C PHE A 185 7.85 23.63 30.60
N THR A 186 8.45 22.91 29.65
CA THR A 186 8.00 22.85 28.26
C THR A 186 7.24 21.56 28.02
N VAL A 187 5.99 21.67 27.55
CA VAL A 187 5.14 20.53 27.18
C VAL A 187 4.84 20.61 25.69
N GLN A 188 5.02 19.51 24.97
CA GLN A 188 4.70 19.40 23.55
C GLN A 188 3.82 18.18 23.29
N LEU A 189 2.75 18.37 22.54
CA LEU A 189 1.82 17.32 22.14
C LEU A 189 1.88 17.12 20.62
N ALA A 190 1.83 15.87 20.17
CA ALA A 190 1.63 15.52 18.76
C ALA A 190 0.18 15.77 18.31
N GLY A 191 -0.75 15.79 19.26
CA GLY A 191 -2.13 16.21 19.03
C GLY A 191 -2.95 16.09 20.31
N ALA A 192 -4.09 16.76 20.32
CA ALA A 192 -5.10 16.65 21.35
C ALA A 192 -6.49 16.82 20.72
N THR A 193 -7.54 16.18 21.22
CA THR A 193 -8.90 16.28 20.63
C THR A 193 -9.98 15.97 21.65
N THR A 194 -11.17 16.53 21.44
CA THR A 194 -12.39 16.32 22.24
C THR A 194 -13.55 15.80 21.37
N THR A 195 -14.33 16.72 20.80
CA THR A 195 -15.60 16.54 20.08
C THR A 195 -15.51 17.00 18.64
N SER A 196 -14.78 18.09 18.37
CA SER A 196 -14.68 18.73 17.05
C SER A 196 -13.98 17.89 15.98
N GLY A 197 -13.23 16.86 16.38
CA GLY A 197 -12.49 16.00 15.45
C GLY A 197 -11.53 16.82 14.61
N ASN A 198 -11.53 16.59 13.29
CA ASN A 198 -10.74 17.34 12.29
C ASN A 198 -11.67 18.23 11.43
N THR A 199 -12.71 18.79 12.05
CA THR A 199 -13.74 19.59 11.35
C THR A 199 -13.71 21.08 11.70
N ASP A 200 -12.78 21.46 12.60
CA ASP A 200 -12.49 22.83 13.06
C ASP A 200 -13.75 23.64 13.40
N SER A 201 -14.75 22.94 13.92
CA SER A 201 -16.08 23.48 14.21
C SER A 201 -16.39 23.38 15.69
N GLN A 202 -17.05 24.40 16.23
CA GLN A 202 -17.38 24.48 17.65
C GLN A 202 -18.57 23.56 17.98
N GLN A 203 -18.31 22.28 18.20
CA GLN A 203 -19.34 21.24 18.44
C GLN A 203 -19.06 20.46 19.73
N GLY A 204 -20.13 19.96 20.37
CA GLY A 204 -20.08 19.14 21.58
C GLY A 204 -19.89 19.91 22.89
N ALA A 205 -19.73 19.18 24.01
CA ALA A 205 -19.71 19.76 25.36
C ALA A 205 -18.38 20.42 25.75
N TRP A 206 -17.26 19.99 25.15
CA TRP A 206 -15.90 20.46 25.45
C TRP A 206 -15.17 20.92 24.17
N PRO A 207 -15.69 21.90 23.41
CA PRO A 207 -15.07 22.32 22.15
C PRO A 207 -13.70 22.98 22.39
N ASN A 208 -13.59 23.80 23.43
CA ASN A 208 -12.32 24.21 24.01
C ASN A 208 -12.14 23.45 25.31
N PHE A 209 -10.91 23.09 25.63
CA PHE A 209 -10.55 22.45 26.89
C PHE A 209 -9.19 22.94 27.35
N ASN A 210 -8.78 22.53 28.54
CA ASN A 210 -7.58 23.03 29.19
C ASN A 210 -6.81 21.85 29.80
N ILE A 211 -5.48 21.90 29.74
CA ILE A 211 -4.62 20.95 30.43
C ILE A 211 -4.03 21.68 31.63
N SER A 212 -4.59 21.41 32.80
CA SER A 212 -4.20 22.06 34.05
C SER A 212 -2.97 21.37 34.62
N THR A 213 -1.86 22.08 34.70
CA THR A 213 -0.58 21.54 35.16
C THR A 213 -0.27 22.04 36.56
N TYR A 214 -0.28 21.14 37.55
CA TYR A 214 0.08 21.45 38.94
C TYR A 214 1.56 21.15 39.20
N VAL A 215 2.19 21.99 40.03
CA VAL A 215 3.60 21.83 40.44
C VAL A 215 3.62 21.54 41.95
N ASN A 216 4.11 20.37 42.34
CA ASN A 216 4.13 19.93 43.73
C ASN A 216 2.74 20.08 44.39
N ASP A 217 2.65 20.85 45.47
CA ASP A 217 1.42 21.12 46.22
C ASP A 217 0.98 22.59 46.08
N GLU A 218 1.46 23.29 45.03
CA GLU A 218 1.04 24.66 44.73
C GLU A 218 -0.43 24.68 44.27
N PRO A 219 -1.28 25.55 44.87
CA PRO A 219 -2.72 25.56 44.59
C PRO A 219 -3.07 26.21 43.23
N THR A 220 -2.11 26.86 42.57
CA THR A 220 -2.32 27.56 41.30
C THR A 220 -1.92 26.66 40.13
N ALA A 221 -2.90 26.25 39.33
CA ALA A 221 -2.66 25.51 38.09
C ALA A 221 -1.97 26.39 37.04
N LEU A 222 -1.06 25.80 36.27
CA LEU A 222 -0.50 26.35 35.05
C LEU A 222 -1.33 25.85 33.88
N GLU A 223 -2.07 26.75 33.23
CA GLU A 223 -3.16 26.42 32.31
C GLU A 223 -2.69 26.43 30.85
N PHE A 224 -2.87 25.31 30.14
CA PHE A 224 -2.64 25.21 28.69
C PHE A 224 -3.98 25.03 27.94
N PRO A 225 -4.61 26.14 27.48
CA PRO A 225 -5.88 26.08 26.76
C PRO A 225 -5.69 25.55 25.34
N ILE A 226 -6.39 24.46 25.02
CA ILE A 226 -6.49 23.90 23.67
C ILE A 226 -7.84 24.34 23.08
N TYR A 227 -7.78 25.06 21.96
CA TYR A 227 -8.97 25.56 21.27
C TYR A 227 -9.51 24.56 20.24
N TYR A 228 -10.79 24.68 19.89
CA TYR A 228 -11.48 23.77 18.96
C TYR A 228 -10.84 23.68 17.56
N TYR A 229 -10.16 24.75 17.12
CA TYR A 229 -9.43 24.84 15.84
C TYR A 229 -7.98 24.33 15.93
N GLN A 230 -7.57 23.85 17.11
CA GLN A 230 -6.28 23.22 17.41
C GLN A 230 -6.45 21.75 17.84
N SER A 231 -7.67 21.21 17.68
CA SER A 231 -8.05 19.85 18.03
C SER A 231 -7.88 18.93 16.83
N GLY A 232 -7.17 17.81 16.97
CA GLY A 232 -6.98 16.83 15.89
C GLY A 232 -6.86 15.39 16.38
N SER A 233 -7.49 14.47 15.62
CA SER A 233 -7.70 13.06 16.03
C SER A 233 -6.71 12.06 15.40
N CYS A 234 -5.58 12.52 14.88
CA CYS A 234 -4.60 11.67 14.19
C CYS A 234 -4.17 10.45 15.01
N ALA A 235 -3.88 10.62 16.29
CA ALA A 235 -3.35 9.53 17.12
C ALA A 235 -4.32 8.33 17.28
N VAL A 236 -5.62 8.49 16.97
CA VAL A 236 -6.63 7.40 17.00
C VAL A 236 -7.17 7.01 15.63
N ARG A 237 -6.87 7.76 14.56
CA ARG A 237 -7.39 7.51 13.19
C ARG A 237 -6.32 7.07 12.19
N SER A 238 -5.04 7.18 12.52
CA SER A 238 -3.97 7.16 11.52
C SER A 238 -3.54 5.77 11.01
N GLY A 239 -3.90 5.52 9.76
CA GLY A 239 -3.45 4.38 8.96
C GLY A 239 -2.60 4.73 7.73
N ALA A 240 -1.75 5.77 7.73
CA ALA A 240 -0.86 6.07 6.59
C ALA A 240 0.44 6.81 6.96
N LEU A 241 1.53 6.46 6.26
CA LEU A 241 2.90 7.03 6.29
C LEU A 241 3.66 7.02 7.64
N ARG A 242 4.98 6.76 7.55
CA ARG A 242 5.91 6.60 8.68
C ARG A 242 6.10 7.88 9.51
N CYS A 243 5.81 9.05 8.94
CA CYS A 243 6.16 10.37 9.48
C CYS A 243 4.94 11.30 9.70
N LEU A 244 3.71 10.79 9.54
CA LEU A 244 2.46 11.58 9.66
C LEU A 244 1.41 10.93 10.57
N SER A 245 1.57 9.66 10.93
CA SER A 245 0.52 8.87 11.57
C SER A 245 0.35 9.08 13.08
N ILE A 246 1.05 10.03 13.69
CA ILE A 246 1.00 10.26 15.15
C ILE A 246 0.75 11.74 15.49
N SER A 247 1.03 12.66 14.57
CA SER A 247 0.87 14.10 14.78
C SER A 247 -0.20 14.74 13.88
N CYS A 248 -1.13 15.51 14.46
CA CYS A 248 -2.11 16.35 13.75
C CYS A 248 -1.76 17.83 13.93
N TYR A 249 -1.76 18.29 15.18
CA TYR A 249 -1.43 19.65 15.57
C TYR A 249 -0.21 19.63 16.48
N LEU A 250 0.81 20.42 16.14
CA LEU A 250 2.02 20.55 16.94
C LEU A 250 1.78 21.57 18.05
N LEU A 251 1.12 21.12 19.12
CA LEU A 251 0.78 21.95 20.26
C LEU A 251 1.99 22.03 21.20
N SER A 252 2.35 23.23 21.64
CA SER A 252 3.50 23.44 22.54
C SER A 252 3.18 24.59 23.50
N GLU A 253 3.45 24.37 24.79
CA GLU A 253 3.32 25.40 25.83
C GLU A 253 4.62 25.47 26.65
N LYS A 254 4.94 26.67 27.14
CA LYS A 254 6.16 26.95 27.91
C LYS A 254 5.79 27.66 29.20
N PHE A 255 5.44 26.88 30.21
CA PHE A 255 5.12 27.42 31.52
C PHE A 255 6.38 27.97 32.17
N THR A 256 6.32 29.23 32.62
CA THR A 256 7.39 29.86 33.39
C THR A 256 6.87 30.18 34.78
N PHE A 257 7.62 29.76 35.81
CA PHE A 257 7.20 29.91 37.21
C PHE A 257 8.42 30.09 38.13
N PRO A 258 8.22 30.61 39.36
CA PRO A 258 9.31 30.82 40.31
C PRO A 258 9.98 29.49 40.67
N GLY A 259 11.31 29.45 40.66
CA GLY A 259 12.07 28.26 41.09
C GLY A 259 11.80 27.82 42.53
N THR A 260 11.20 28.69 43.36
CA THR A 260 10.77 28.41 44.74
C THR A 260 9.63 27.39 44.83
N TRP A 261 8.90 27.12 43.75
CA TRP A 261 7.90 26.05 43.70
C TRP A 261 8.54 24.64 43.68
N LEU A 262 9.84 24.55 43.41
CA LEU A 262 10.60 23.30 43.41
C LEU A 262 11.40 23.16 44.70
N THR A 263 11.35 21.97 45.29
CA THR A 263 12.05 21.65 46.55
C THR A 263 13.25 20.76 46.29
N ARG A 264 14.13 20.63 47.27
CA ARG A 264 15.19 19.61 47.25
C ARG A 264 14.57 18.24 47.54
N GLY A 265 14.96 17.22 46.77
CA GLY A 265 14.37 15.87 46.86
C GLY A 265 13.22 15.68 45.88
N ALA A 266 12.17 14.98 46.30
CA ALA A 266 11.07 14.56 45.43
C ALA A 266 10.17 15.73 45.02
N ASN A 267 9.98 15.89 43.71
CA ASN A 267 9.06 16.83 43.08
C ASN A 267 8.13 16.08 42.13
N LYS A 268 6.94 16.64 41.86
CA LYS A 268 5.94 16.12 40.93
C LYS A 268 5.35 17.23 40.07
N PHE A 269 5.14 16.95 38.78
CA PHE A 269 4.12 17.64 37.98
C PHE A 269 2.91 16.74 37.84
N VAL A 270 1.70 17.31 37.90
CA VAL A 270 0.46 16.60 37.56
C VAL A 270 -0.20 17.35 36.42
N LEU A 271 -0.24 16.74 35.24
CA LEU A 271 -0.98 17.24 34.09
C LEU A 271 -2.38 16.62 34.17
N GLU A 272 -3.40 17.46 34.34
CA GLU A 272 -4.79 17.05 34.50
C GLU A 272 -5.62 17.48 33.28
N LEU A 273 -6.20 16.49 32.59
CA LEU A 273 -7.29 16.70 31.64
C LEU A 273 -8.62 16.94 32.37
N PRO A 274 -9.60 17.64 31.78
CA PRO A 274 -10.87 17.90 32.46
C PRO A 274 -11.61 16.58 32.72
N PHE A 275 -11.98 16.36 33.99
CA PHE A 275 -12.55 15.10 34.46
C PHE A 275 -13.84 14.72 33.68
N GLY A 276 -13.89 13.49 33.16
CA GLY A 276 -15.09 12.98 32.46
C GLY A 276 -15.42 13.68 31.14
N ALA A 277 -14.46 14.36 30.50
CA ALA A 277 -14.69 15.08 29.25
C ALA A 277 -14.87 14.14 28.04
N ALA A 278 -16.09 13.63 27.87
CA ALA A 278 -16.51 12.82 26.73
C ALA A 278 -16.75 13.64 25.46
N GLY A 279 -16.63 12.99 24.30
CA GLY A 279 -16.90 13.57 22.99
C GLY A 279 -17.57 12.62 21.99
N ILE A 280 -18.01 13.22 20.87
CA ILE A 280 -18.86 12.57 19.86
C ILE A 280 -18.07 12.45 18.56
N SER A 281 -17.76 11.23 18.12
CA SER A 281 -17.37 11.02 16.72
C SER A 281 -17.88 9.67 16.20
N SER A 282 -18.81 9.73 15.24
CA SER A 282 -19.58 8.60 14.65
C SER A 282 -20.58 7.91 15.60
N PRO A 283 -21.70 7.33 15.10
CA PRO A 283 -22.89 6.98 15.89
C PRO A 283 -22.76 5.70 16.74
N SER A 284 -21.56 5.19 16.97
CA SER A 284 -21.32 3.94 17.72
C SER A 284 -20.17 4.00 18.73
N THR A 285 -19.51 5.16 18.92
CA THR A 285 -18.34 5.23 19.83
C THR A 285 -18.21 6.60 20.52
N THR A 286 -18.33 6.62 21.84
CA THR A 286 -17.93 7.77 22.67
C THR A 286 -16.43 7.99 22.52
N THR A 287 -16.02 9.07 21.85
CA THR A 287 -14.61 9.41 21.63
C THR A 287 -14.20 10.37 22.73
N THR A 288 -13.26 9.99 23.60
CA THR A 288 -12.99 10.80 24.81
C THR A 288 -11.89 11.82 24.57
N THR A 289 -11.89 12.90 25.36
CA THR A 289 -10.81 13.89 25.36
C THR A 289 -9.47 13.18 25.54
N MET A 290 -8.53 13.44 24.62
CA MET A 290 -7.25 12.75 24.59
C MET A 290 -6.11 13.69 24.20
N SER A 291 -4.90 13.32 24.59
CA SER A 291 -3.68 14.00 24.15
C SER A 291 -2.49 13.04 24.07
N ALA A 292 -1.66 13.27 23.07
CA ALA A 292 -0.46 12.49 22.79
C ALA A 292 0.78 13.33 23.13
N LEU A 293 1.47 13.03 24.23
CA LEU A 293 2.71 13.73 24.57
C LEU A 293 3.79 13.36 23.55
N ARG A 294 4.38 14.36 22.89
CA ARG A 294 5.63 14.23 22.13
C ARG A 294 6.82 14.28 23.08
N HIS A 295 6.84 15.33 23.91
CA HIS A 295 8.00 15.66 24.70
C HIS A 295 7.64 16.54 25.90
N ALA A 296 8.32 16.31 27.02
CA ALA A 296 8.31 17.20 28.18
C ALA A 296 9.73 17.44 28.69
N SER A 297 10.04 18.67 29.10
CA SER A 297 11.34 19.02 29.72
C SER A 297 11.22 20.13 30.73
N LEU A 298 12.10 20.09 31.72
CA LEU A 298 12.26 21.14 32.73
C LEU A 298 13.66 21.75 32.61
N ALA A 299 13.72 23.08 32.57
CA ALA A 299 14.98 23.83 32.59
C ALA A 299 14.97 24.93 33.66
N LEU A 300 16.15 25.23 34.21
CA LEU A 300 16.37 26.35 35.13
C LEU A 300 17.24 27.42 34.49
N SER A 301 16.76 28.67 34.54
CA SER A 301 17.55 29.86 34.20
C SER A 301 17.89 30.66 35.45
N ARG A 302 19.08 31.27 35.48
CA ARG A 302 19.45 32.29 36.48
C ARG A 302 19.13 33.66 35.88
N VAL A 303 18.36 34.48 36.59
CA VAL A 303 18.14 35.88 36.20
C VAL A 303 19.45 36.65 36.38
N SER A 304 20.11 36.97 35.27
CA SER A 304 21.12 38.03 35.25
C SER A 304 20.42 39.38 35.38
N SER A 305 20.91 40.25 36.25
CA SER A 305 20.26 41.49 36.68
C SER A 305 20.30 42.65 35.66
N SER A 306 20.16 42.37 34.36
CA SER A 306 20.41 43.35 33.29
C SER A 306 19.38 43.41 32.16
N SER A 307 18.18 42.85 32.32
CA SER A 307 17.07 43.04 31.36
C SER A 307 15.76 43.32 32.09
N ARG A 308 15.26 44.55 31.98
CA ARG A 308 13.90 44.89 32.44
C ARG A 308 12.89 44.11 31.60
N LEU A 309 12.03 43.34 32.25
CA LEU A 309 10.87 42.72 31.62
C LEU A 309 9.97 43.83 31.04
N PRO A 310 9.67 43.86 29.73
CA PRO A 310 8.55 44.67 29.23
C PRO A 310 7.24 44.02 29.71
N PRO A 311 6.19 44.80 30.01
CA PRO A 311 4.92 44.25 30.46
C PRO A 311 4.28 43.41 29.35
N CYS A 312 3.84 42.19 29.69
CA CYS A 312 3.07 41.32 28.81
C CYS A 312 1.69 41.94 28.48
N ARG A 313 1.64 42.83 27.48
CA ARG A 313 0.39 43.07 26.75
C ARG A 313 0.20 41.94 25.76
N ARG A 314 -0.89 41.18 25.94
CA ARG A 314 -1.45 40.29 24.90
C ARG A 314 -1.47 41.02 23.56
N ARG A 315 -0.83 40.45 22.54
CA ARG A 315 -1.15 40.76 21.14
C ARG A 315 -1.71 39.52 20.48
N ILE A 316 -3.01 39.36 20.66
CA ILE A 316 -3.84 38.49 19.82
C ILE A 316 -3.66 39.02 18.39
N ILE A 317 -3.13 38.20 17.48
CA ILE A 317 -3.21 38.47 16.04
C ILE A 317 -4.37 37.62 15.52
N ALA A 318 -5.57 38.13 15.78
CA ALA A 318 -6.76 37.84 15.00
C ALA A 318 -7.22 39.20 14.47
N ASP A 319 -6.84 39.52 13.23
CA ASP A 319 -7.56 40.45 12.37
C ASP A 319 -7.00 40.41 10.94
N ALA A 320 -7.84 40.83 9.99
CA ALA A 320 -7.68 40.64 8.55
C ALA A 320 -6.41 41.27 7.93
N PHE A 321 -5.93 40.67 6.84
CA PHE A 321 -4.88 41.23 5.98
C PHE A 321 -5.40 42.36 5.07
N PRO A 322 -4.78 43.55 5.16
CA PRO A 322 -4.43 44.34 3.98
C PRO A 322 -2.90 44.56 3.87
N ALA A 323 -2.39 44.59 2.64
CA ALA A 323 -1.06 45.12 2.29
C ALA A 323 -1.02 46.68 2.43
N PRO A 324 0.10 47.44 2.36
CA PRO A 324 1.45 47.20 1.77
C PRO A 324 2.59 47.51 2.80
N PRO A 325 3.86 47.92 2.50
CA PRO A 325 4.61 48.15 1.25
C PRO A 325 6.01 47.46 1.19
N ALA A 326 7.08 48.19 0.80
CA ALA A 326 8.45 47.68 0.53
C ALA A 326 9.57 48.65 1.03
N CYS A 327 10.85 48.28 0.76
CA CYS A 327 12.14 48.99 0.93
C CYS A 327 12.97 48.65 2.21
N PRO A 328 14.31 48.88 2.23
CA PRO A 328 15.34 48.58 1.21
C PRO A 328 16.61 47.88 1.81
N HIS A 329 17.67 47.70 0.99
CA HIS A 329 18.92 46.94 1.28
C HIS A 329 19.79 47.41 2.46
N ILE A 330 20.53 46.45 3.06
CA ILE A 330 21.78 46.64 3.84
C ILE A 330 22.80 45.55 3.43
N PRO A 331 24.10 45.85 3.21
CA PRO A 331 25.12 44.89 2.75
C PRO A 331 25.73 44.02 3.88
N PRO A 332 26.44 42.92 3.55
CA PRO A 332 26.86 41.90 4.53
C PRO A 332 28.17 42.22 5.25
N PHE A 333 28.31 41.74 6.48
CA PHE A 333 29.60 41.66 7.18
C PHE A 333 30.11 40.22 7.28
N THR A 334 31.28 40.01 6.71
CA THR A 334 32.00 38.73 6.68
C THR A 334 32.85 38.56 7.94
N THR A 335 32.75 37.44 8.65
CA THR A 335 33.90 36.86 9.36
C THR A 335 33.66 35.39 9.73
N THR A 336 34.30 34.49 9.00
CA THR A 336 34.35 33.06 9.29
C THR A 336 35.39 32.75 10.37
N ARG A 337 35.04 31.90 11.34
CA ARG A 337 36.01 31.06 12.07
C ARG A 337 35.45 29.66 12.22
N ALA A 338 36.23 28.67 11.80
CA ALA A 338 35.88 27.26 11.92
C ALA A 338 36.25 26.72 13.31
N PHE A 339 35.36 25.92 13.91
CA PHE A 339 35.67 25.10 15.07
C PHE A 339 35.88 23.65 14.62
N LYS A 340 37.05 23.07 14.97
CA LYS A 340 37.28 21.62 14.87
C LYS A 340 36.58 20.94 16.06
N HIS A 341 35.67 20.00 15.78
CA HIS A 341 35.09 19.17 16.83
C HIS A 341 36.09 18.10 17.32
N LEU A 342 36.35 18.09 18.63
CA LEU A 342 37.09 17.05 19.34
C LEU A 342 36.10 16.03 19.95
N ALA A 343 35.44 15.26 19.10
CA ALA A 343 34.72 14.03 19.48
C ALA A 343 34.46 13.21 18.22
N THR A 344 34.93 11.96 18.17
CA THR A 344 34.55 11.01 17.11
C THR A 344 33.30 10.26 17.57
N PRO A 345 32.14 10.40 16.91
CA PRO A 345 30.95 9.64 17.29
C PRO A 345 31.16 8.16 16.98
N GLN A 346 31.10 7.31 18.00
CA GLN A 346 30.94 5.86 17.80
C GLN A 346 29.48 5.58 17.44
N TYR A 347 29.20 5.43 16.14
CA TYR A 347 27.91 4.94 15.69
C TYR A 347 27.74 3.45 16.06
N PRO A 348 26.55 3.02 16.53
CA PRO A 348 26.25 1.60 16.62
C PRO A 348 26.31 0.95 15.24
N PRO A 349 26.64 -0.35 15.13
CA PRO A 349 26.76 -1.02 13.84
C PRO A 349 25.43 -0.93 13.07
N LYS A 350 25.54 -0.47 11.82
CA LYS A 350 24.43 -0.32 10.87
C LYS A 350 23.65 -1.64 10.80
N PRO A 351 22.31 -1.64 11.00
CA PRO A 351 21.52 -2.85 10.79
C PRO A 351 21.73 -3.33 9.35
N PRO A 352 21.67 -4.65 9.08
CA PRO A 352 21.92 -5.18 7.75
C PRO A 352 21.05 -4.46 6.72
N ARG A 353 21.70 -3.93 5.68
CA ARG A 353 20.99 -3.46 4.49
C ARG A 353 20.32 -4.69 3.89
N ASP A 354 18.99 -4.77 3.98
CA ASP A 354 18.20 -5.66 3.14
C ASP A 354 18.21 -5.10 1.71
N ASP A 355 19.36 -5.29 1.04
CA ASP A 355 19.56 -5.03 -0.38
C ASP A 355 18.79 -6.08 -1.20
N LYS A 356 17.45 -6.05 -1.10
CA LYS A 356 16.53 -6.88 -1.90
C LYS A 356 15.17 -6.23 -2.09
N GLU A 357 15.09 -5.56 -3.24
CA GLU A 357 13.90 -5.35 -4.06
C GLU A 357 12.80 -4.44 -3.49
N GLU A 358 12.49 -3.38 -4.26
CA GLU A 358 11.14 -2.80 -4.29
C GLU A 358 10.08 -3.92 -4.31
N PRO A 359 8.84 -3.68 -3.84
CA PRO A 359 7.74 -4.62 -4.00
C PRO A 359 7.37 -4.72 -5.48
N LYS A 360 8.17 -5.49 -6.23
CA LYS A 360 7.83 -6.01 -7.54
C LYS A 360 6.45 -6.60 -7.42
N PHE A 361 5.56 -6.20 -8.34
CA PHE A 361 4.33 -6.93 -8.61
C PHE A 361 4.69 -8.42 -8.60
N ILE A 362 4.11 -9.20 -7.68
CA ILE A 362 4.35 -10.65 -7.62
C ILE A 362 3.60 -11.30 -8.77
N ALA A 363 4.09 -11.05 -9.99
CA ALA A 363 4.15 -12.05 -11.02
C ALA A 363 4.86 -13.25 -10.40
N LEU A 364 4.14 -14.36 -10.26
CA LEU A 364 4.67 -15.65 -9.78
C LEU A 364 5.63 -16.23 -10.84
N THR A 365 6.76 -15.57 -11.03
CA THR A 365 7.78 -15.86 -12.05
C THR A 365 9.17 -15.79 -11.44
N HIS A 366 9.38 -16.48 -10.31
CA HIS A 366 10.62 -17.23 -10.19
C HIS A 366 10.65 -18.20 -11.38
N PRO A 367 11.76 -18.31 -12.13
CA PRO A 367 11.86 -19.25 -13.24
C PRO A 367 11.84 -20.67 -12.68
N VAL A 368 10.64 -21.27 -12.62
CA VAL A 368 10.45 -22.65 -12.19
C VAL A 368 11.31 -23.54 -13.08
N ASN A 369 12.11 -24.41 -12.47
CA ASN A 369 12.95 -25.33 -13.21
C ASN A 369 12.10 -26.10 -14.22
N THR A 370 12.50 -26.14 -15.49
CA THR A 370 11.72 -26.75 -16.59
C THR A 370 11.29 -28.19 -16.27
N LYS A 371 12.07 -28.92 -15.46
CA LYS A 371 11.76 -30.27 -14.98
C LYS A 371 10.63 -30.30 -13.94
N GLU A 372 10.58 -29.32 -13.04
CA GLU A 372 9.52 -29.14 -12.05
C GLU A 372 8.22 -28.66 -12.69
N GLN A 373 8.31 -27.73 -13.64
CA GLN A 373 7.14 -27.23 -14.36
C GLN A 373 6.45 -28.38 -15.11
N ARG A 374 7.19 -29.21 -15.87
CA ARG A 374 6.65 -30.45 -16.47
C ARG A 374 6.01 -31.40 -15.45
N ARG A 375 6.55 -31.51 -14.23
CA ARG A 375 5.97 -32.35 -13.15
C ARG A 375 4.65 -31.77 -12.64
N ARG A 376 4.54 -30.45 -12.50
CA ARG A 376 3.29 -29.74 -12.17
C ARG A 376 2.26 -29.90 -13.29
N ASP A 377 2.65 -29.66 -14.54
CA ASP A 377 1.78 -29.79 -15.71
C ASP A 377 1.20 -31.21 -15.84
N ARG A 378 2.04 -32.25 -15.70
CA ARG A 378 1.58 -33.66 -15.68
C ARG A 378 0.58 -33.93 -14.54
N THR A 379 0.76 -33.29 -13.39
CA THR A 379 -0.14 -33.42 -12.24
C THR A 379 -1.48 -32.70 -12.50
N ILE A 380 -1.45 -31.53 -13.15
CA ILE A 380 -2.64 -30.78 -13.56
C ILE A 380 -3.44 -31.59 -14.60
N ILE A 381 -2.80 -32.10 -15.65
CA ILE A 381 -3.44 -32.94 -16.67
C ILE A 381 -4.07 -34.19 -16.02
N ARG A 382 -3.36 -34.85 -15.09
CA ARG A 382 -3.89 -36.02 -14.37
C ARG A 382 -5.11 -35.67 -13.49
N ARG A 383 -5.15 -34.48 -12.88
CA ARG A 383 -6.32 -34.00 -12.12
C ARG A 383 -7.49 -33.64 -13.04
N LEU A 384 -7.24 -32.97 -14.17
CA LEU A 384 -8.28 -32.64 -15.16
C LEU A 384 -8.86 -33.91 -15.81
N ALA A 385 -8.04 -34.93 -16.09
CA ALA A 385 -8.51 -36.21 -16.63
C ALA A 385 -9.54 -36.92 -15.73
N VAL A 386 -9.44 -36.76 -14.40
CA VAL A 386 -10.44 -37.31 -13.44
C VAL A 386 -11.81 -36.61 -13.59
N HIS A 387 -11.85 -35.35 -14.04
CA HIS A 387 -13.11 -34.62 -14.29
C HIS A 387 -13.76 -35.02 -15.62
N ILE A 388 -12.96 -35.50 -16.60
CA ILE A 388 -13.45 -36.06 -17.86
C ILE A 388 -14.00 -37.48 -17.62
N TRP A 389 -13.37 -38.26 -16.74
CA TRP A 389 -13.79 -39.62 -16.35
C TRP A 389 -14.20 -39.69 -14.86
N PRO A 390 -15.38 -39.15 -14.48
CA PRO A 390 -15.82 -39.15 -13.10
C PRO A 390 -16.01 -40.57 -12.54
N LYS A 391 -15.79 -40.71 -11.23
CA LYS A 391 -16.08 -41.92 -10.46
C LYS A 391 -17.52 -41.86 -9.96
N GLY A 392 -18.40 -42.71 -10.51
CA GLY A 392 -19.80 -42.85 -10.07
C GLY A 392 -20.84 -42.69 -11.19
N GLU A 393 -20.54 -41.90 -12.23
CA GLU A 393 -21.51 -41.60 -13.29
C GLU A 393 -21.40 -42.51 -14.51
N TRP A 394 -22.17 -43.60 -14.54
CA TRP A 394 -22.21 -44.54 -15.67
C TRP A 394 -22.63 -43.88 -17.00
N GLY A 395 -23.61 -42.98 -16.98
CA GLY A 395 -24.06 -42.26 -18.19
C GLY A 395 -22.97 -41.36 -18.81
N MET A 396 -22.10 -40.77 -17.98
CA MET A 396 -20.97 -39.97 -18.47
C MET A 396 -19.90 -40.86 -19.11
N ARG A 397 -19.58 -42.00 -18.48
CA ARG A 397 -18.64 -42.99 -19.02
C ARG A 397 -19.12 -43.55 -20.36
N GLY A 398 -20.41 -43.88 -20.46
CA GLY A 398 -21.02 -44.32 -21.72
C GLY A 398 -20.86 -43.31 -22.84
N ARG A 399 -21.07 -42.01 -22.56
CA ARG A 399 -20.85 -40.92 -23.54
C ARG A 399 -19.37 -40.77 -23.94
N VAL A 400 -18.44 -40.90 -23.01
CA VAL A 400 -16.99 -40.84 -23.32
C VAL A 400 -16.55 -42.04 -24.17
N VAL A 401 -17.06 -43.25 -23.89
CA VAL A 401 -16.78 -44.45 -24.71
C VAL A 401 -17.41 -44.33 -26.10
N LEU A 402 -18.66 -43.86 -26.20
CA LEU A 402 -19.32 -43.58 -27.48
C LEU A 402 -18.54 -42.54 -28.30
N GLY A 403 -18.11 -41.44 -27.65
CA GLY A 403 -17.27 -40.42 -28.28
C GLY A 403 -15.92 -40.97 -28.76
N ALA A 404 -15.25 -41.81 -27.95
CA ALA A 404 -14.01 -42.47 -28.37
C ALA A 404 -14.23 -43.41 -29.57
N GLY A 405 -15.34 -44.14 -29.61
CA GLY A 405 -15.74 -44.96 -30.76
C GLY A 405 -15.97 -44.13 -32.02
N LEU A 406 -16.76 -43.05 -31.93
CA LEU A 406 -16.99 -42.10 -33.03
C LEU A 406 -15.70 -41.44 -33.52
N LEU A 407 -14.76 -41.13 -32.62
CA LEU A 407 -13.45 -40.56 -32.97
C LEU A 407 -12.65 -41.53 -33.83
N VAL A 408 -12.52 -42.80 -33.38
CA VAL A 408 -11.78 -43.82 -34.12
C VAL A 408 -12.46 -44.10 -35.46
N ALA A 409 -13.78 -44.31 -35.48
CA ALA A 409 -14.53 -44.58 -36.70
C ALA A 409 -14.42 -43.43 -37.72
N GLY A 410 -14.62 -42.17 -37.29
CA GLY A 410 -14.49 -41.00 -38.15
C GLY A 410 -13.09 -40.81 -38.71
N LYS A 411 -12.04 -41.04 -37.92
CA LYS A 411 -10.65 -40.95 -38.39
C LYS A 411 -10.24 -42.12 -39.30
N VAL A 412 -10.72 -43.33 -39.05
CA VAL A 412 -10.52 -44.47 -39.97
C VAL A 412 -11.20 -44.21 -41.31
N LEU A 413 -12.45 -43.74 -41.34
CA LEU A 413 -13.11 -43.34 -42.58
C LEU A 413 -12.35 -42.20 -43.29
N ASN A 414 -11.91 -41.16 -42.56
CA ASN A 414 -11.16 -40.05 -43.17
C ASN A 414 -9.85 -40.51 -43.84
N VAL A 415 -9.17 -41.49 -43.23
CA VAL A 415 -7.95 -42.09 -43.79
C VAL A 415 -8.23 -43.07 -44.94
N GLN A 416 -9.45 -43.62 -45.06
CA GLN A 416 -9.87 -44.43 -46.22
C GLN A 416 -10.22 -43.59 -47.46
N VAL A 417 -10.64 -42.32 -47.29
CA VAL A 417 -11.04 -41.45 -48.43
C VAL A 417 -9.97 -41.35 -49.54
N PRO A 418 -8.65 -41.18 -49.25
CA PRO A 418 -7.61 -41.22 -50.27
C PRO A 418 -7.42 -42.58 -50.95
N PHE A 419 -7.72 -43.70 -50.27
CA PHE A 419 -7.63 -45.04 -50.88
C PHE A 419 -8.76 -45.22 -51.89
N PHE A 420 -10.01 -44.90 -51.55
CA PHE A 420 -11.09 -44.92 -52.54
C PHE A 420 -10.83 -43.96 -53.71
N PHE A 421 -10.21 -42.80 -53.46
CA PHE A 421 -9.84 -41.89 -54.55
C PHE A 421 -8.74 -42.45 -55.45
N ARG A 422 -7.74 -43.13 -54.88
CA ARG A 422 -6.74 -43.89 -55.65
C ARG A 422 -7.42 -44.99 -56.47
N ASP A 423 -8.25 -45.82 -55.85
CA ASP A 423 -8.93 -46.94 -56.52
C ASP A 423 -9.75 -46.46 -57.73
N ILE A 424 -10.43 -45.32 -57.63
CA ILE A 424 -11.15 -44.69 -58.76
C ILE A 424 -10.21 -44.40 -59.95
N ILE A 425 -8.99 -43.92 -59.68
CA ILE A 425 -7.99 -43.63 -60.73
C ILE A 425 -7.45 -44.95 -61.29
N ASP A 426 -7.01 -45.87 -60.41
CA ASP A 426 -6.43 -47.17 -60.79
C ASP A 426 -7.42 -48.01 -61.64
N TYR A 427 -8.75 -47.92 -61.41
CA TYR A 427 -9.77 -48.59 -62.23
C TYR A 427 -10.10 -47.88 -63.56
N LEU A 428 -9.85 -46.58 -63.68
CA LEU A 428 -10.10 -45.80 -64.91
C LEU A 428 -8.93 -45.84 -65.90
N ASP A 429 -7.73 -46.24 -65.47
CA ASP A 429 -6.50 -46.30 -66.28
C ASP A 429 -6.42 -47.59 -67.14
N VAL A 430 -7.28 -48.58 -66.90
CA VAL A 430 -7.29 -49.88 -67.61
C VAL A 430 -8.22 -49.82 -68.83
N PRO A 431 -7.81 -50.33 -70.02
CA PRO A 431 -8.67 -50.33 -71.21
C PRO A 431 -9.97 -51.12 -70.99
N ILE A 432 -11.08 -50.40 -71.07
CA ILE A 432 -12.43 -50.89 -70.81
C ILE A 432 -12.90 -51.77 -71.98
N THR A 433 -13.19 -53.05 -71.69
CA THR A 433 -13.68 -54.03 -72.69
C THR A 433 -15.18 -54.29 -72.65
N ALA A 434 -15.93 -53.72 -71.69
CA ALA A 434 -17.38 -53.85 -71.58
C ALA A 434 -18.05 -52.67 -70.85
N ASP A 435 -19.04 -52.03 -71.49
CA ASP A 435 -19.75 -50.85 -70.98
C ASP A 435 -20.40 -51.06 -69.60
N SER A 436 -20.92 -52.26 -69.34
CA SER A 436 -21.61 -52.59 -68.08
C SER A 436 -20.65 -52.71 -66.88
N THR A 437 -19.39 -53.07 -67.12
CA THR A 437 -18.39 -53.24 -66.05
C THR A 437 -17.96 -51.89 -65.46
N VAL A 438 -17.87 -50.85 -66.28
CA VAL A 438 -17.51 -49.49 -65.85
C VAL A 438 -18.49 -48.96 -64.80
N TRP A 439 -19.78 -49.02 -65.10
CA TRP A 439 -20.82 -48.47 -64.23
C TRP A 439 -20.91 -49.19 -62.89
N VAL A 440 -20.69 -50.50 -62.85
CA VAL A 440 -20.72 -51.28 -61.60
C VAL A 440 -19.45 -51.07 -60.78
N VAL A 441 -18.26 -51.16 -61.40
CA VAL A 441 -16.98 -51.03 -60.68
C VAL A 441 -16.70 -49.58 -60.32
N CYS A 442 -16.61 -48.66 -61.30
CA CYS A 442 -16.31 -47.26 -61.01
C CYS A 442 -17.45 -46.60 -60.22
N GLY A 443 -18.71 -46.91 -60.53
CA GLY A 443 -19.86 -46.38 -59.80
C GLY A 443 -19.90 -46.79 -58.32
N SER A 444 -19.58 -48.05 -57.99
CA SER A 444 -19.54 -48.50 -56.59
C SER A 444 -18.38 -47.90 -55.80
N VAL A 445 -17.20 -47.71 -56.39
CA VAL A 445 -16.05 -47.06 -55.71
C VAL A 445 -16.26 -45.55 -55.57
N ILE A 446 -16.84 -44.87 -56.57
CA ILE A 446 -17.25 -43.45 -56.46
C ILE A 446 -18.31 -43.26 -55.35
N LEU A 447 -19.29 -44.16 -55.27
CA LEU A 447 -20.29 -44.16 -54.21
C LEU A 447 -19.66 -44.47 -52.84
N GLY A 448 -18.69 -45.39 -52.78
CA GLY A 448 -17.87 -45.68 -51.61
C GLY A 448 -17.07 -44.47 -51.11
N TYR A 449 -16.39 -43.75 -52.01
CA TYR A 449 -15.71 -42.49 -51.73
C TYR A 449 -16.68 -41.43 -51.18
N GLY A 450 -17.85 -41.28 -51.81
CA GLY A 450 -18.90 -40.36 -51.36
C GLY A 450 -19.41 -40.69 -49.95
N LEU A 451 -19.75 -41.95 -49.70
CA LEU A 451 -20.20 -42.44 -48.39
C LEU A 451 -19.11 -42.34 -47.32
N ALA A 452 -17.85 -42.65 -47.64
CA ALA A 452 -16.74 -42.52 -46.72
C ALA A 452 -16.48 -41.06 -46.33
N ARG A 453 -16.54 -40.13 -47.29
CA ARG A 453 -16.37 -38.69 -47.06
C ARG A 453 -17.52 -38.09 -46.25
N VAL A 454 -18.77 -38.43 -46.59
CA VAL A 454 -19.95 -38.01 -45.82
C VAL A 454 -19.96 -38.64 -44.43
N GLY A 455 -19.62 -39.93 -44.32
CA GLY A 455 -19.53 -40.67 -43.05
C GLY A 455 -18.44 -40.12 -42.12
N ALA A 456 -17.26 -39.77 -42.65
CA ALA A 456 -16.19 -39.13 -41.89
C ALA A 456 -16.63 -37.77 -41.33
N ALA A 457 -17.32 -36.95 -42.13
CA ALA A 457 -17.87 -35.67 -41.69
C ALA A 457 -19.00 -35.86 -40.65
N LEU A 458 -19.92 -36.80 -40.88
CA LEU A 458 -21.03 -37.13 -39.97
C LEU A 458 -20.51 -37.62 -38.62
N PHE A 459 -19.56 -38.55 -38.60
CA PHE A 459 -18.93 -39.01 -37.36
C PHE A 459 -18.12 -37.91 -36.69
N GLY A 460 -17.50 -37.00 -37.45
CA GLY A 460 -16.86 -35.78 -36.92
C GLY A 460 -17.84 -34.86 -36.18
N GLU A 461 -19.02 -34.60 -36.72
CA GLU A 461 -20.01 -33.76 -36.04
C GLU A 461 -20.76 -34.46 -34.92
N LEU A 462 -21.06 -35.76 -35.05
CA LEU A 462 -21.59 -36.56 -33.95
C LEU A 462 -20.59 -36.64 -32.78
N LEU A 463 -19.30 -36.79 -33.08
CA LEU A 463 -18.21 -36.69 -32.11
C LEU A 463 -18.23 -35.34 -31.40
N ASN A 464 -18.27 -34.23 -32.16
CA ASN A 464 -18.33 -32.88 -31.61
C ASN A 464 -19.54 -32.70 -30.69
N ALA A 465 -20.73 -33.15 -31.10
CA ALA A 465 -21.96 -33.05 -30.31
C ALA A 465 -21.93 -33.89 -29.01
N VAL A 466 -21.41 -35.12 -29.08
CA VAL A 466 -21.24 -35.99 -27.90
C VAL A 466 -20.22 -35.39 -26.93
N PHE A 467 -19.05 -34.96 -27.42
CA PHE A 467 -18.03 -34.35 -26.58
C PHE A 467 -18.36 -32.93 -26.11
N ALA A 468 -19.22 -32.17 -26.80
CA ALA A 468 -19.69 -30.87 -26.32
C ALA A 468 -20.40 -31.03 -24.96
N ASN A 469 -21.27 -32.03 -24.83
CA ASN A 469 -21.95 -32.35 -23.57
C ASN A 469 -20.96 -32.78 -22.47
N VAL A 470 -19.96 -33.61 -22.81
CA VAL A 470 -18.91 -34.06 -21.89
C VAL A 470 -18.05 -32.87 -21.43
N GLY A 471 -17.58 -32.06 -22.38
CA GLY A 471 -16.72 -30.91 -22.15
C GLY A 471 -17.40 -29.83 -21.33
N GLN A 472 -18.62 -29.41 -21.68
CA GLN A 472 -19.36 -28.39 -20.93
C GLN A 472 -19.66 -28.83 -19.49
N ARG A 473 -19.91 -30.12 -19.25
CA ARG A 473 -20.05 -30.63 -17.89
C ARG A 473 -18.74 -30.58 -17.10
N ALA A 474 -17.63 -31.01 -17.70
CA ALA A 474 -16.31 -30.92 -17.05
C ALA A 474 -15.90 -29.45 -16.77
N ILE A 475 -16.19 -28.52 -17.69
CA ILE A 475 -16.02 -27.08 -17.50
C ILE A 475 -16.83 -26.59 -16.29
N ARG A 476 -18.14 -26.91 -16.23
CA ARG A 476 -19.03 -26.54 -15.12
C ARG A 476 -18.52 -27.05 -13.78
N THR A 477 -18.10 -28.32 -13.70
CA THR A 477 -17.59 -28.91 -12.44
C THR A 477 -16.30 -28.22 -12.00
N VAL A 478 -15.31 -28.07 -12.90
CA VAL A 478 -14.04 -27.43 -12.52
C VAL A 478 -14.24 -25.96 -12.14
N ALA A 479 -15.14 -25.23 -12.81
CA ALA A 479 -15.49 -23.86 -12.43
C ALA A 479 -16.14 -23.80 -11.04
N ARG A 480 -17.10 -24.69 -10.74
CA ARG A 480 -17.75 -24.81 -9.42
C ARG A 480 -16.72 -25.11 -8.34
N ASP A 481 -15.91 -26.14 -8.52
CA ASP A 481 -14.97 -26.61 -7.50
C ASP A 481 -13.85 -25.58 -7.26
N THR A 482 -13.48 -24.80 -8.29
CA THR A 482 -12.56 -23.66 -8.15
C THR A 482 -13.21 -22.54 -7.33
N PHE A 483 -14.48 -22.22 -7.58
CA PHE A 483 -15.22 -21.20 -6.82
C PHE A 483 -15.45 -21.61 -5.36
N GLU A 484 -15.82 -22.88 -5.13
CA GLU A 484 -15.95 -23.48 -3.80
C GLU A 484 -14.62 -23.47 -3.04
N HIS A 485 -13.51 -23.82 -3.70
CA HIS A 485 -12.19 -23.71 -3.07
C HIS A 485 -11.82 -22.26 -2.73
N LEU A 486 -12.12 -21.30 -3.61
CA LEU A 486 -11.86 -19.88 -3.37
C LEU A 486 -12.64 -19.37 -2.15
N LEU A 487 -13.93 -19.67 -2.03
CA LEU A 487 -14.75 -19.29 -0.86
C LEU A 487 -14.26 -19.91 0.45
N ASN A 488 -13.63 -21.10 0.39
CA ASN A 488 -13.06 -21.79 1.54
C ASN A 488 -11.60 -21.39 1.86
N LEU A 489 -11.03 -20.39 1.17
CA LEU A 489 -9.74 -19.80 1.54
C LEU A 489 -9.89 -18.84 2.72
N ASP A 490 -8.80 -18.67 3.46
CA ASP A 490 -8.77 -17.86 4.68
C ASP A 490 -9.13 -16.37 4.43
N LEU A 491 -9.60 -15.70 5.47
CA LEU A 491 -9.99 -14.29 5.39
C LEU A 491 -8.80 -13.39 5.02
N ARG A 492 -7.55 -13.77 5.34
CA ARG A 492 -6.34 -13.02 4.97
C ARG A 492 -6.04 -13.15 3.47
N PHE A 493 -6.32 -14.28 2.83
CA PHE A 493 -6.29 -14.42 1.36
C PHE A 493 -7.26 -13.42 0.70
N HIS A 494 -8.47 -13.29 1.24
CA HIS A 494 -9.50 -12.39 0.72
C HIS A 494 -9.19 -10.90 0.96
N LEU A 495 -8.68 -10.53 2.13
CA LEU A 495 -8.40 -9.13 2.50
C LEU A 495 -7.06 -8.59 1.97
N SER A 496 -6.10 -9.45 1.58
CA SER A 496 -4.75 -9.03 1.15
C SER A 496 -4.62 -8.70 -0.35
N ARG A 497 -5.68 -8.86 -1.14
CA ARG A 497 -5.69 -8.68 -2.59
C ARG A 497 -6.70 -7.60 -2.98
N GLN A 498 -6.29 -6.65 -3.83
CA GLN A 498 -7.22 -5.72 -4.46
C GLN A 498 -8.34 -6.49 -5.19
N THR A 499 -9.58 -6.23 -4.80
CA THR A 499 -10.78 -7.01 -5.21
C THR A 499 -10.94 -7.12 -6.72
N GLY A 500 -10.64 -6.05 -7.48
CA GLY A 500 -10.68 -6.09 -8.95
C GLY A 500 -9.61 -6.99 -9.60
N GLY A 501 -8.41 -7.07 -9.01
CA GLY A 501 -7.31 -7.89 -9.53
C GLY A 501 -7.53 -9.39 -9.33
N LEU A 502 -8.07 -9.77 -8.17
CA LEU A 502 -8.41 -11.16 -7.84
C LEU A 502 -9.53 -11.69 -8.76
N THR A 503 -10.63 -10.93 -8.89
CA THR A 503 -11.75 -11.31 -9.77
C THR A 503 -11.32 -11.48 -11.23
N ARG A 504 -10.50 -10.56 -11.78
CA ARG A 504 -9.92 -10.69 -13.12
C ARG A 504 -8.94 -11.86 -13.25
N ALA A 505 -8.28 -12.30 -12.17
CA ALA A 505 -7.42 -13.48 -12.19
C ALA A 505 -8.24 -14.78 -12.21
N ILE A 506 -9.33 -14.83 -11.42
CA ILE A 506 -10.26 -15.98 -11.37
C ILE A 506 -10.93 -16.19 -12.72
N ASP A 507 -11.55 -15.15 -13.30
CA ASP A 507 -12.24 -15.24 -14.59
C ASP A 507 -11.29 -15.69 -15.73
N ARG A 508 -10.10 -15.09 -15.82
CA ARG A 508 -9.07 -15.50 -16.79
C ARG A 508 -8.55 -16.93 -16.53
N GLY A 509 -8.45 -17.34 -15.26
CA GLY A 509 -8.07 -18.70 -14.87
C GLY A 509 -9.08 -19.74 -15.34
N THR A 510 -10.36 -19.54 -15.02
CA THR A 510 -11.45 -20.44 -15.41
C THR A 510 -11.63 -20.51 -16.93
N LYS A 511 -11.56 -19.37 -17.63
CA LYS A 511 -11.55 -19.32 -19.11
C LYS A 511 -10.32 -20.01 -19.70
N GLY A 512 -9.15 -19.86 -19.08
CA GLY A 512 -7.92 -20.54 -19.49
C GLY A 512 -8.00 -22.05 -19.37
N ILE A 513 -8.51 -22.57 -18.24
CA ILE A 513 -8.72 -24.01 -18.03
C ILE A 513 -9.72 -24.57 -19.04
N THR A 514 -10.83 -23.85 -19.25
CA THR A 514 -11.86 -24.16 -20.26
C THR A 514 -11.26 -24.30 -21.66
N PHE A 515 -10.48 -23.30 -22.07
CA PHE A 515 -9.80 -23.29 -23.37
C PHE A 515 -8.81 -24.45 -23.53
N ILE A 516 -7.98 -24.73 -22.51
CA ILE A 516 -7.01 -25.84 -22.54
C ILE A 516 -7.73 -27.19 -22.66
N LEU A 517 -8.81 -27.39 -21.89
CA LEU A 517 -9.58 -28.63 -21.92
C LEU A 517 -10.21 -28.87 -23.31
N GLN A 518 -10.81 -27.83 -23.90
CA GLN A 518 -11.37 -27.89 -25.26
C GLN A 518 -10.26 -28.14 -26.30
N ALA A 519 -9.14 -27.43 -26.23
CA ALA A 519 -8.03 -27.61 -27.18
C ALA A 519 -7.47 -29.04 -27.15
N ILE A 520 -7.32 -29.64 -25.96
CA ILE A 520 -6.84 -31.01 -25.83
C ILE A 520 -7.84 -32.01 -26.42
N LEU A 521 -9.12 -31.92 -26.04
CA LEU A 521 -10.16 -32.88 -26.43
C LEU A 521 -10.51 -32.82 -27.93
N PHE A 522 -10.71 -31.62 -28.48
CA PHE A 522 -11.25 -31.46 -29.85
C PHE A 522 -10.17 -31.27 -30.92
N ARG A 523 -8.93 -30.93 -30.55
CA ARG A 523 -7.85 -30.65 -31.51
C ARG A 523 -6.65 -31.58 -31.31
N VAL A 524 -6.00 -31.51 -30.14
CA VAL A 524 -4.73 -32.23 -29.93
C VAL A 524 -4.90 -33.76 -30.00
N VAL A 525 -5.88 -34.33 -29.29
CA VAL A 525 -6.08 -35.80 -29.29
C VAL A 525 -6.53 -36.34 -30.67
N PRO A 526 -7.53 -35.75 -31.36
CA PRO A 526 -7.91 -36.21 -32.70
C PRO A 526 -6.80 -36.09 -33.75
N THR A 527 -6.04 -34.98 -33.75
CA THR A 527 -4.91 -34.78 -34.68
C THR A 527 -3.75 -35.72 -34.36
N ALA A 528 -3.44 -35.98 -33.09
CA ALA A 528 -2.41 -36.95 -32.71
C ALA A 528 -2.76 -38.37 -33.17
N LEU A 529 -4.02 -38.79 -33.02
CA LEU A 529 -4.50 -40.09 -33.50
C LEU A 529 -4.38 -40.20 -35.03
N GLU A 530 -4.79 -39.17 -35.76
CA GLU A 530 -4.71 -39.09 -37.22
C GLU A 530 -3.27 -39.15 -37.74
N ILE A 531 -2.35 -38.38 -37.16
CA ILE A 531 -0.91 -38.45 -37.50
C ILE A 531 -0.36 -39.86 -37.23
N THR A 532 -0.71 -40.48 -36.11
CA THR A 532 -0.24 -41.82 -35.75
C THR A 532 -0.75 -42.87 -36.74
N LEU A 533 -2.02 -42.77 -37.15
CA LEU A 533 -2.65 -43.67 -38.11
C LEU A 533 -2.02 -43.55 -39.51
N VAL A 534 -1.83 -42.32 -40.00
CA VAL A 534 -1.21 -42.06 -41.31
C VAL A 534 0.26 -42.51 -41.35
N CYS A 535 1.04 -42.22 -40.30
CA CYS A 535 2.44 -42.66 -40.24
C CYS A 535 2.58 -44.19 -40.17
N GLY A 536 1.66 -44.86 -39.47
CA GLY A 536 1.63 -46.32 -39.35
C GLY A 536 1.30 -47.03 -40.67
N ILE A 537 0.33 -46.51 -41.44
CA ILE A 537 -0.09 -47.13 -42.71
C ILE A 537 0.97 -46.96 -43.81
N LEU A 538 1.60 -45.79 -43.90
CA LEU A 538 2.56 -45.48 -44.97
C LEU A 538 4.00 -45.94 -44.65
N TYR A 539 4.29 -46.41 -43.43
CA TYR A 539 5.66 -46.60 -42.90
C TYR A 539 6.58 -45.38 -43.14
N ALA A 540 5.98 -44.18 -43.27
CA ALA A 540 6.63 -43.02 -43.85
C ALA A 540 7.39 -42.20 -42.80
N VAL A 541 8.66 -42.56 -42.59
CA VAL A 541 9.61 -41.81 -41.75
C VAL A 541 9.67 -40.33 -42.13
N ILE A 542 9.57 -40.00 -43.42
CA ILE A 542 9.55 -38.61 -43.92
C ILE A 542 8.35 -37.84 -43.37
N THR A 543 7.15 -38.43 -43.36
CA THR A 543 5.93 -37.80 -42.81
C THR A 543 6.04 -37.58 -41.30
N ALA A 544 6.64 -38.53 -40.57
CA ALA A 544 6.90 -38.35 -39.15
C ALA A 544 7.91 -37.21 -38.89
N ILE A 545 8.96 -37.10 -39.70
CA ILE A 545 9.97 -36.02 -39.62
C ILE A 545 9.35 -34.66 -39.93
N THR A 546 8.51 -34.54 -40.98
CA THR A 546 7.89 -33.24 -41.33
C THR A 546 6.90 -32.79 -40.25
N MET A 547 6.10 -33.70 -39.69
CA MET A 547 5.21 -33.37 -38.56
C MET A 547 6.00 -32.98 -37.29
N ALA A 548 7.11 -33.65 -37.01
CA ALA A 548 7.98 -33.31 -35.88
C ALA A 548 8.67 -31.95 -36.07
N ALA A 549 9.20 -31.67 -37.26
CA ALA A 549 9.83 -30.40 -37.62
C ALA A 549 8.82 -29.23 -37.56
N TYR A 550 7.63 -29.42 -38.12
CA TYR A 550 6.54 -28.44 -38.03
C TYR A 550 6.12 -28.17 -36.58
N SER A 551 5.99 -29.22 -35.76
CA SER A 551 5.66 -29.09 -34.34
C SER A 551 6.75 -28.36 -33.56
N TRP A 552 8.02 -28.68 -33.80
CA TRP A 552 9.16 -28.02 -33.19
C TRP A 552 9.22 -26.53 -33.57
N PHE A 553 9.11 -26.21 -34.86
CA PHE A 553 9.11 -24.84 -35.37
C PHE A 553 7.95 -24.04 -34.79
N THR A 554 6.73 -24.55 -34.87
CA THR A 554 5.53 -23.89 -34.31
C THR A 554 5.69 -23.64 -32.80
N VAL A 555 6.11 -24.63 -32.00
CA VAL A 555 6.31 -24.44 -30.56
C VAL A 555 7.44 -23.43 -30.27
N ARG A 556 8.55 -23.48 -31.01
CA ARG A 556 9.69 -22.57 -30.83
C ARG A 556 9.33 -21.12 -31.17
N THR A 557 8.62 -20.91 -32.28
CA THR A 557 8.17 -19.59 -32.76
C THR A 557 7.03 -19.04 -31.90
N THR A 558 6.04 -19.86 -31.52
CA THR A 558 4.95 -19.46 -30.62
C THR A 558 5.45 -19.13 -29.21
N SER A 559 6.37 -19.92 -28.64
CA SER A 559 6.92 -19.62 -27.30
C SER A 559 7.67 -18.29 -27.26
N TRP A 560 8.41 -17.96 -28.32
CA TRP A 560 9.03 -16.64 -28.51
C TRP A 560 7.99 -15.52 -28.67
N ARG A 561 7.06 -15.63 -29.64
CA ARG A 561 5.97 -14.65 -29.84
C ARG A 561 5.09 -14.44 -28.60
N THR A 562 4.97 -15.44 -27.73
CA THR A 562 4.21 -15.34 -26.46
C THR A 562 4.84 -14.34 -25.50
N GLN A 563 6.16 -14.10 -25.56
CA GLN A 563 6.83 -13.08 -24.73
C GLN A 563 6.32 -11.67 -25.07
N PHE A 564 6.24 -11.32 -26.35
CA PHE A 564 5.68 -10.03 -26.78
C PHE A 564 4.21 -9.87 -26.37
N ARG A 565 3.40 -10.93 -26.42
CA ARG A 565 2.02 -10.91 -25.89
C ARG A 565 1.97 -10.68 -24.38
N ARG A 566 2.94 -11.17 -23.61
CA ARG A 566 3.04 -10.88 -22.17
C ARG A 566 3.45 -9.43 -21.91
N GLU A 567 4.39 -8.89 -22.67
CA GLU A 567 4.81 -7.48 -22.60
C GLU A 567 3.64 -6.54 -22.92
N ALA A 568 2.92 -6.78 -24.02
CA ALA A 568 1.74 -6.02 -24.40
C ALA A 568 0.67 -6.07 -23.30
N ASN A 569 0.28 -7.28 -22.86
CA ASN A 569 -0.70 -7.42 -21.77
C ASN A 569 -0.24 -6.73 -20.46
N ALA A 570 1.06 -6.69 -20.15
CA ALA A 570 1.57 -5.98 -18.98
C ALA A 570 1.57 -4.45 -19.14
N ALA A 571 1.73 -3.93 -20.35
CA ALA A 571 1.54 -2.51 -20.66
C ALA A 571 0.04 -2.12 -20.58
N ASP A 572 -0.84 -2.90 -21.22
CA ASP A 572 -2.29 -2.73 -21.19
C ASP A 572 -2.86 -2.72 -19.76
N ASN A 573 -2.48 -3.70 -18.92
CA ASN A 573 -2.93 -3.72 -17.53
C ASN A 573 -2.47 -2.48 -16.73
N ARG A 574 -1.28 -1.90 -17.04
CA ARG A 574 -0.81 -0.66 -16.40
C ARG A 574 -1.58 0.57 -16.91
N ALA A 575 -1.83 0.66 -18.21
CA ALA A 575 -2.68 1.70 -18.79
C ALA A 575 -4.09 1.66 -18.16
N ALA A 576 -4.69 0.47 -18.05
CA ALA A 576 -5.99 0.26 -17.43
C ALA A 576 -5.99 0.58 -15.92
N THR A 577 -4.90 0.32 -15.18
CA THR A 577 -4.78 0.74 -13.78
C THR A 577 -4.76 2.26 -13.67
N VAL A 578 -3.93 2.97 -14.45
CA VAL A 578 -3.91 4.44 -14.45
C VAL A 578 -5.28 5.00 -14.78
N ALA A 579 -5.90 4.57 -15.89
CA ALA A 579 -7.22 5.07 -16.30
C ALA A 579 -8.31 4.86 -15.23
N VAL A 580 -8.31 3.72 -14.53
CA VAL A 580 -9.26 3.48 -13.43
C VAL A 580 -8.96 4.37 -12.21
N ASP A 581 -7.69 4.57 -11.87
CA ASP A 581 -7.28 5.40 -10.73
C ASP A 581 -7.59 6.88 -10.97
N SER A 582 -7.30 7.42 -12.17
CA SER A 582 -7.64 8.79 -12.57
C SER A 582 -9.16 9.03 -12.65
N LEU A 583 -9.96 8.00 -12.96
CA LEU A 583 -11.43 8.10 -13.02
C LEU A 583 -12.10 7.96 -11.64
N ILE A 584 -11.59 7.09 -10.75
CA ILE A 584 -12.08 6.99 -9.37
C ILE A 584 -11.71 8.27 -8.60
N ASN A 585 -10.51 8.79 -8.80
CA ASN A 585 -10.03 10.03 -8.18
C ASN A 585 -10.25 11.27 -9.08
N TYR A 586 -11.30 11.26 -9.92
CA TYR A 586 -11.57 12.33 -10.90
C TYR A 586 -11.62 13.73 -10.27
N GLU A 587 -12.21 13.85 -9.08
CA GLU A 587 -12.26 15.10 -8.32
C GLU A 587 -10.86 15.62 -7.99
N ALA A 588 -9.96 14.76 -7.50
CA ALA A 588 -8.57 15.14 -7.23
C ALA A 588 -7.84 15.60 -8.50
N VAL A 589 -7.98 14.87 -9.61
CA VAL A 589 -7.38 15.25 -10.91
C VAL A 589 -7.85 16.64 -11.34
N LYS A 590 -9.12 16.97 -11.12
CA LYS A 590 -9.69 18.30 -11.39
C LYS A 590 -9.24 19.38 -10.40
N HIS A 591 -9.21 19.09 -9.10
CA HIS A 591 -8.75 20.04 -8.09
C HIS A 591 -7.28 20.46 -8.28
N PHE A 592 -6.44 19.57 -8.80
CA PHE A 592 -5.03 19.85 -9.10
C PHE A 592 -4.76 20.31 -10.55
N ASN A 593 -5.77 20.45 -11.42
CA ASN A 593 -5.63 20.70 -12.87
C ASN A 593 -4.60 19.75 -13.54
N ASN A 594 -4.61 18.49 -13.12
CA ASN A 594 -3.56 17.52 -13.45
C ASN A 594 -3.90 16.68 -14.69
N GLU A 595 -4.94 17.03 -15.46
CA GLU A 595 -5.42 16.21 -16.59
C GLU A 595 -4.33 15.95 -17.61
N LYS A 596 -3.49 16.95 -17.91
CA LYS A 596 -2.38 16.79 -18.87
C LYS A 596 -1.33 15.78 -18.39
N TYR A 597 -1.12 15.68 -17.08
CA TYR A 597 -0.19 14.72 -16.49
C TYR A 597 -0.79 13.30 -16.51
N GLU A 598 -2.05 13.15 -16.09
CA GLU A 598 -2.75 11.85 -16.15
C GLU A 598 -2.84 11.32 -17.58
N ILE A 599 -3.18 12.19 -18.55
CA ILE A 599 -3.19 11.86 -19.98
C ILE A 599 -1.80 11.45 -20.45
N ALA A 600 -0.73 12.19 -20.11
CA ALA A 600 0.63 11.83 -20.50
C ALA A 600 1.13 10.52 -19.85
N GLN A 601 0.72 10.23 -18.63
CA GLN A 601 1.06 9.00 -17.92
C GLN A 601 0.29 7.79 -18.51
N TYR A 602 -0.98 7.98 -18.88
CA TYR A 602 -1.75 6.98 -19.63
C TYR A 602 -1.17 6.74 -21.02
N ASP A 603 -0.87 7.80 -21.77
CA ASP A 603 -0.26 7.74 -23.11
C ASP A 603 1.08 7.01 -23.09
N LYS A 604 1.95 7.29 -22.12
CA LYS A 604 3.22 6.55 -21.90
C LYS A 604 3.02 5.03 -21.79
N HIS A 605 1.93 4.57 -21.17
CA HIS A 605 1.60 3.15 -21.12
C HIS A 605 0.98 2.64 -22.43
N LEU A 606 0.21 3.47 -23.15
CA LEU A 606 -0.26 3.16 -24.49
C LEU A 606 0.88 3.05 -25.51
N THR A 607 1.88 3.95 -25.52
CA THR A 607 3.05 3.83 -26.41
C THR A 607 3.85 2.55 -26.14
N ALA A 608 3.91 2.12 -24.87
CA ALA A 608 4.54 0.85 -24.50
C ALA A 608 3.73 -0.36 -25.01
N TYR A 609 2.40 -0.29 -24.94
CA TYR A 609 1.49 -1.28 -25.50
C TYR A 609 1.57 -1.32 -27.04
N GLU A 610 1.60 -0.17 -27.70
CA GLU A 610 1.73 0.00 -29.14
C GLU A 610 3.03 -0.64 -29.65
N LYS A 611 4.19 -0.28 -29.07
CA LYS A 611 5.49 -0.87 -29.43
C LYS A 611 5.53 -2.38 -29.24
N ALA A 612 4.88 -2.92 -28.21
CA ALA A 612 4.75 -4.36 -28.02
C ALA A 612 3.77 -4.99 -29.03
N SER A 613 2.69 -4.30 -29.38
CA SER A 613 1.68 -4.75 -30.35
C SER A 613 2.21 -4.77 -31.79
N ILE A 614 3.00 -3.77 -32.18
CA ILE A 614 3.74 -3.75 -33.45
C ILE A 614 4.64 -4.98 -33.52
N LYS A 615 5.43 -5.30 -32.48
CA LYS A 615 6.24 -6.53 -32.44
C LYS A 615 5.39 -7.81 -32.59
N ILE A 616 4.17 -7.86 -32.04
CA ILE A 616 3.27 -9.03 -32.20
C ILE A 616 2.81 -9.15 -33.65
N ALA A 617 2.50 -8.04 -34.32
CA ALA A 617 2.13 -8.02 -35.73
C ALA A 617 3.32 -8.39 -36.65
N THR A 618 4.46 -7.72 -36.48
CA THR A 618 5.63 -7.89 -37.36
C THR A 618 6.44 -9.15 -37.13
N SER A 619 6.35 -9.83 -35.98
CA SER A 619 7.10 -11.09 -35.74
C SER A 619 6.59 -12.33 -36.52
N LEU A 620 5.87 -12.10 -37.63
CA LEU A 620 5.40 -13.07 -38.62
C LEU A 620 5.54 -12.54 -40.06
N ALA A 621 6.00 -11.31 -40.23
CA ALA A 621 6.35 -10.66 -41.50
C ALA A 621 7.87 -10.71 -41.69
#